data_AF-A0A3D1QCW0-F1
#
_entry.id   AF-A0A3D1QCW0-F1
#
_cell.length_a   1.000
_cell.length_b   1.000
_cell.length_c   1.000
_cell.angle_alpha   90.00
_cell.angle_beta   90.00
_cell.angle_gamma   90.00
#
_symmetry.space_group_name_H-M   'P 1'
#
loop_
_entity.id
_entity.type
_entity.pdbx_description
1 polymer ?
#
loop_
_entity_poly.entity_id
_entity_poly.type
_entity_poly.pdbx_seq_one_letter_code
_entity_poly.pdbx_strand_id
1 'polypeptide(L)' 'MPELPEVETIKESLQGMVGLTIDDIKVMKPEYIRSWENRPADYIGQRISAISRRGKFLIFETDTG' A
#
# COMPACT_ATOMS: atom_id res chain seq x y z
N MET A 1 -7.38 -15.85 3.91
CA MET A 1 -6.21 -15.05 3.46
C MET A 1 -5.84 -15.59 2.10
N PRO A 2 -5.65 -14.75 1.08
CA PRO A 2 -5.22 -15.24 -0.22
C PRO A 2 -3.90 -16.02 -0.10
N GLU A 3 -3.72 -17.01 -0.96
CA GLU A 3 -2.49 -17.78 -1.04
C GLU A 3 -1.40 -17.03 -1.81
N LEU A 4 -0.16 -17.48 -1.71
CA LEU A 4 1.00 -16.80 -2.33
C LEU A 4 0.80 -16.49 -3.83
N PRO A 5 0.26 -17.41 -4.67
CA PRO A 5 0.02 -17.12 -6.10
C PRO A 5 -1.01 -16.00 -6.32
N GLU A 6 -1.99 -15.89 -5.43
CA GLU A 6 -3.05 -14.87 -5.52
C GLU A 6 -2.50 -13.50 -5.15
N VAL A 7 -1.67 -13.42 -4.10
CA VAL A 7 -1.02 -12.15 -3.72
C VAL A 7 -0.08 -11.67 -4.82
N GLU A 8 0.61 -12.57 -5.51
CA GLU A 8 1.44 -12.22 -6.67
C GLU A 8 0.59 -11.63 -7.81
N THR A 9 -0.55 -12.26 -8.11
CA THR A 9 -1.50 -11.76 -9.11
C THR A 9 -2.02 -10.36 -8.76
N ILE A 10 -2.32 -10.10 -7.49
CA ILE A 10 -2.74 -8.78 -7.01
C ILE A 10 -1.60 -7.76 -7.14
N LYS A 11 -0.36 -8.15 -6.79
CA LYS A 11 0.81 -7.27 -6.94
C LYS A 11 1.00 -6.84 -8.41
N GLU A 12 0.85 -7.77 -9.36
CA GLU A 12 0.94 -7.48 -10.80
C GLU A 12 -0.17 -6.53 -11.28
N SER A 13 -1.42 -6.74 -10.85
CA SER A 13 -2.53 -5.86 -11.26
C SER A 13 -2.41 -4.44 -10.71
N LEU A 14 -1.72 -4.26 -9.58
CA LEU A 14 -1.48 -2.96 -8.95
C LEU A 14 -0.29 -2.21 -9.55
N GLN A 15 0.57 -2.82 -10.38
CA GLN A 15 1.78 -2.17 -10.91
C GLN A 15 1.48 -0.86 -11.66
N GLY A 16 0.30 -0.73 -12.28
CA GLY A 16 -0.11 0.51 -12.95
C GLY A 16 -0.27 1.72 -12.03
N MET A 17 -0.26 1.53 -10.70
CA MET A 17 -0.30 2.63 -9.73
C MET A 17 1.09 3.21 -9.41
N VAL A 18 2.17 2.50 -9.77
CA VAL A 18 3.53 2.98 -9.55
C VAL A 18 3.72 4.28 -10.34
N GLY A 19 4.07 5.33 -9.62
CA GLY A 19 4.23 6.66 -10.18
C GLY A 19 3.08 7.64 -9.90
N LEU A 20 1.95 7.16 -9.39
CA LEU A 20 0.82 8.01 -8.99
C LEU A 20 1.05 8.63 -7.60
N THR A 21 0.48 9.81 -7.39
CA THR A 21 0.47 10.51 -6.10
C THR A 21 -0.84 10.24 -5.36
N ILE A 22 -0.73 10.00 -4.05
CA ILE A 22 -1.86 9.82 -3.16
C ILE A 22 -2.50 11.18 -2.89
N ASP A 23 -3.70 11.43 -3.44
CA ASP A 23 -4.41 12.71 -3.25
C ASP A 23 -5.19 12.77 -1.92
N ASP A 24 -5.84 11.68 -1.52
CA ASP A 24 -6.64 11.61 -0.30
C ASP A 24 -6.69 10.17 0.23
N ILE A 25 -6.86 10.01 1.54
CA ILE A 25 -7.03 8.71 2.21
C ILE A 25 -8.23 8.74 3.15
N LYS A 26 -9.20 7.84 2.89
CA LYS A 26 -10.40 7.66 3.72
C LYS A 26 -10.34 6.34 4.48
N VAL A 27 -10.26 6.41 5.81
CA VAL A 27 -10.26 5.24 6.68
C VAL A 27 -11.66 4.96 7.19
N MET A 28 -12.31 3.94 6.64
CA MET A 28 -13.67 3.54 7.03
C MET A 28 -13.72 2.59 8.24
N LYS A 29 -12.62 1.87 8.48
CA LYS A 29 -12.48 0.86 9.55
C LYS A 29 -11.12 0.99 10.25
N PRO A 30 -11.01 1.88 11.24
CA PRO A 30 -9.74 2.14 11.95
C PRO A 30 -9.15 0.90 12.63
N GLU A 31 -9.97 -0.10 12.98
CA GLU A 31 -9.54 -1.34 13.66
C GLU A 31 -8.61 -2.23 12.82
N TYR A 32 -8.53 -2.01 11.50
CA TYR A 32 -7.58 -2.73 10.63
C TYR A 32 -6.18 -2.10 10.63
N ILE A 33 -6.02 -0.90 11.16
CA ILE A 33 -4.72 -0.23 11.29
C ILE A 33 -4.04 -0.74 12.55
N ARG A 34 -2.96 -1.49 12.37
CA ARG A 34 -2.23 -2.16 13.48
C ARG A 34 -1.28 -1.24 14.24
N SER A 35 -0.74 -0.22 13.58
CA SER A 35 0.18 0.77 14.17
C SER A 35 -0.18 2.16 13.67
N TRP A 36 -0.08 3.15 14.56
CA TRP A 36 -0.29 4.57 14.27
C TRP A 36 1.02 5.37 14.30
N GLU A 37 2.16 4.69 14.30
CA GLU A 37 3.49 5.32 14.22
C GLU A 37 3.61 6.14 12.94
N ASN A 38 3.10 5.60 11.82
CA ASN A 38 2.83 6.35 10.60
C ASN A 38 1.32 6.43 10.42
N ARG A 39 0.77 7.65 10.42
CA ARG A 39 -0.67 7.86 10.21
C ARG A 39 -0.96 7.83 8.71
N PRO A 40 -2.16 7.38 8.29
CA PRO A 40 -2.55 7.42 6.89
C PRO A 40 -2.41 8.82 6.27
N ALA A 41 -2.72 9.88 7.02
CA ALA A 41 -2.58 11.26 6.57
C ALA A 41 -1.14 11.65 6.21
N ASP A 42 -0.13 10.99 6.81
CA ASP A 42 1.28 11.28 6.53
C ASP A 42 1.66 10.93 5.09
N TYR A 43 0.91 10.01 4.46
CA TYR A 43 1.13 9.54 3.09
C TYR A 43 0.42 10.38 2.01
N ILE A 44 -0.44 11.34 2.39
CA ILE A 44 -1.09 12.23 1.42
C ILE A 44 -0.04 13.14 0.77
N GLY A 45 -0.11 13.28 -0.55
CA GLY A 45 0.85 14.01 -1.37
C GLY A 45 2.10 13.21 -1.74
N GLN A 46 2.27 11.99 -1.20
CA GLN A 46 3.40 11.14 -1.55
C GLN A 46 3.12 10.33 -2.82
N ARG A 47 4.18 10.06 -3.59
CA ARG A 47 4.13 9.22 -4.79
C ARG A 47 4.44 7.77 -4.42
N ILE A 48 3.72 6.84 -5.02
CA ILE A 48 4.01 5.40 -4.92
C ILE A 48 5.24 5.11 -5.78
N SER A 49 6.35 4.74 -5.15
CA SER A 49 7.63 4.47 -5.80
C SER A 49 7.78 3.02 -6.24
N ALA A 50 7.21 2.08 -5.47
CA ALA A 50 7.19 0.67 -5.79
C ALA A 50 6.03 -0.07 -5.10
N ILE A 51 5.63 -1.21 -5.66
CA ILE A 51 4.71 -2.15 -5.05
C ILE A 51 5.36 -3.53 -5.10
N SER A 52 5.67 -4.08 -3.94
CA SER A 52 6.37 -5.35 -3.78
C SER A 52 5.58 -6.32 -2.89
N ARG A 53 6.05 -7.56 -2.78
CA ARG A 53 5.43 -8.59 -1.94
C ARG A 53 6.48 -9.26 -1.08
N ARG A 54 6.14 -9.49 0.19
CA ARG A 54 6.92 -10.35 1.10
C ARG A 54 6.00 -11.40 1.71
N GLY A 55 6.12 -12.64 1.25
CA GLY A 55 5.19 -13.70 1.69
C GLY A 55 3.74 -13.33 1.32
N LYS A 56 2.83 -13.31 2.29
CA LYS A 56 1.43 -12.95 2.04
C LYS A 56 1.12 -11.46 2.29
N PHE A 57 2.15 -10.61 2.33
CA PHE A 57 2.01 -9.16 2.52
C PHE A 57 2.32 -8.42 1.23
N LEU A 58 1.45 -7.48 0.86
CA LEU A 58 1.76 -6.43 -0.11
C LEU A 58 2.45 -5.29 0.62
N ILE A 59 3.45 -4.71 -0.02
CA ILE A 59 4.23 -3.59 0.48
C ILE A 59 4.12 -2.48 -0.56
N PHE A 60 3.71 -1.31 -0.11
CA PHE A 60 3.67 -0.09 -0.92
C PHE A 60 4.77 0.81 -0.41
N GLU A 61 5.71 1.14 -1.28
CA GLU A 61 6.81 2.05 -0.99
C GLU A 61 6.42 3.43 -1.52
N THR A 62 6.80 4.45 -0.77
CA THR A 62 6.58 5.85 -1.12
C THR A 62 7.90 6.61 -1.10
N ASP A 63 7.94 7.78 -1.73
CA ASP A 63 9.18 8.56 -1.83
C ASP A 63 9.82 8.92 -0.47
N THR A 64 9.06 8.86 0.62
CA THR A 64 9.52 9.19 1.98
C THR A 64 9.58 8.00 2.96
N GLY A 65 9.27 6.77 2.54
CA GLY A 65 9.47 5.55 3.33
C GLY A 65 8.30 4.58 3.35
#